data_AF-A0A922XLS0-F1
#
_entry.id   AF-A0A922XLS0-F1
#
_cell.length_a   1.000
_cell.length_b   1.000
_cell.length_c   1.000
_cell.angle_alpha   90.00
_cell.angle_beta   90.00
_cell.angle_gamma   90.00
#
_symmetry.space_group_name_H-M   'P 1'
#
loop_
_entity.id
_entity.type
_entity.pdbx_description
1 polymer ?
#
loop_
_entity_poly.entity_id
_entity_poly.type
_entity_poly.pdbx_seq_one_letter_code
_entity_poly.pdbx_strand_id
1 'polypeptide(L)'
;KDAARERFGVTTGQAGIVRTRTGRRFFGDAQLEASLLERVRASIGAAGLWDELSTSWVCLDCELMPWSVKAQALLREQYAAVGSSARVALADQSSVDAAIEWWERLASSGGEGMVVKPREFITRDRRGPLQPAAKCRGPEYLRMIYGPEYKAPENLDRLRSRGLTHKRSLALREFALGTESLERFVRREPLRRVHECVFGVLALESEPADPRL
;
A
#
# COMPACT_ATOMS: atom_id res chain seq x y z
N LYS A 1 -12.53 -16.56 16.94
CA LYS A 1 -12.46 -15.59 18.06
C LYS A 1 -11.29 -15.92 18.99
N ASP A 2 -10.99 -17.21 19.16
CA ASP A 2 -9.89 -17.68 20.02
C ASP A 2 -8.51 -17.16 19.59
N ALA A 3 -8.23 -17.11 18.28
CA ALA A 3 -6.99 -16.55 17.75
C ALA A 3 -6.73 -15.10 18.18
N ALA A 4 -7.75 -14.23 18.21
CA ALA A 4 -7.57 -12.82 18.61
C ALA A 4 -7.15 -12.69 20.08
N ARG A 5 -7.73 -13.52 20.97
CA ARG A 5 -7.37 -13.54 22.37
C ARG A 5 -5.98 -14.17 22.58
N GLU A 6 -5.74 -15.34 22.00
CA GLU A 6 -4.53 -16.12 22.23
C GLU A 6 -3.29 -15.53 21.57
N ARG A 7 -3.43 -15.02 20.33
CA ARG A 7 -2.30 -14.53 19.54
C ARG A 7 -2.02 -13.04 19.75
N PHE A 8 -3.06 -12.24 20.01
CA PHE A 8 -2.99 -10.78 20.08
C PHE A 8 -3.34 -10.21 21.45
N GLY A 9 -3.77 -11.03 22.42
CA GLY A 9 -4.15 -10.55 23.76
C GLY A 9 -5.44 -9.70 23.78
N VAL A 10 -6.27 -9.79 22.73
CA VAL A 10 -7.47 -8.97 22.61
C VAL A 10 -8.59 -9.54 23.49
N THR A 11 -9.10 -8.74 24.43
CA THR A 11 -10.14 -9.14 25.40
C THR A 11 -11.55 -8.65 25.06
N THR A 12 -11.68 -7.76 24.08
CA THR A 12 -12.95 -7.10 23.72
C THR A 12 -13.87 -7.93 22.82
N GLY A 13 -13.52 -9.19 22.55
CA GLY A 13 -14.35 -10.13 21.77
C GLY A 13 -14.34 -9.90 20.24
N GLN A 14 -13.64 -8.86 19.76
CA GLN A 14 -13.46 -8.60 18.32
C GLN A 14 -12.55 -9.66 17.67
N ALA A 15 -12.87 -10.04 16.42
CA ALA A 15 -12.19 -11.09 15.67
C ALA A 15 -11.25 -10.56 14.56
N GLY A 16 -11.07 -9.24 14.47
CA GLY A 16 -10.25 -8.55 13.49
C GLY A 16 -10.39 -7.04 13.65
N ILE A 17 -9.64 -6.26 12.87
CA ILE A 17 -9.68 -4.80 12.90
C ILE A 17 -9.20 -4.20 11.57
N VAL A 18 -9.72 -3.04 11.18
CA VAL A 18 -9.24 -2.26 10.04
C VAL A 18 -8.66 -0.94 10.55
N ARG A 19 -7.38 -0.72 10.26
CA ARG A 19 -6.64 0.46 10.69
C ARG A 19 -6.19 1.28 9.49
N THR A 20 -6.20 2.60 9.66
CA THR A 20 -5.55 3.55 8.75
C THR A 20 -4.04 3.51 8.93
N ARG A 21 -3.29 4.12 8.00
CA ARG A 21 -1.81 4.25 8.10
C ARG A 21 -1.32 4.93 9.39
N THR A 22 -2.18 5.70 10.07
CA THR A 22 -1.86 6.38 11.35
C THR A 22 -2.25 5.56 12.58
N GLY A 23 -2.68 4.30 12.41
CA GLY A 23 -3.08 3.41 13.50
C GLY A 23 -4.49 3.67 14.05
N ARG A 24 -5.25 4.62 13.49
CA ARG A 24 -6.64 4.89 13.88
C ARG A 24 -7.58 3.85 13.26
N ARG A 25 -8.68 3.52 13.94
CA ARG A 25 -9.75 2.70 13.33
C ARG A 25 -10.27 3.38 12.08
N PHE A 26 -10.50 2.62 11.02
CA PHE A 26 -11.04 3.15 9.77
C PHE A 26 -12.54 3.42 9.89
N PHE A 27 -13.29 2.47 10.44
CA PHE A 27 -14.74 2.58 10.57
C PHE A 27 -15.15 3.14 11.93
N GLY A 28 -16.11 4.09 11.92
CA GLY A 28 -16.84 4.49 13.12
C GLY A 28 -17.98 3.52 13.47
N ASP A 29 -18.49 2.78 12.48
CA ASP A 29 -19.53 1.76 12.62
C ASP A 29 -18.91 0.37 12.81
N ALA A 30 -19.12 -0.23 13.98
CA ALA A 30 -18.55 -1.54 14.33
C ALA A 30 -19.23 -2.70 13.59
N GLN A 31 -20.51 -2.58 13.24
CA GLN A 31 -21.27 -3.57 12.50
C GLN A 31 -20.81 -3.64 11.05
N LEU A 32 -20.52 -2.48 10.45
CA LEU A 32 -19.93 -2.41 9.11
C LEU A 32 -18.53 -3.03 9.07
N GLU A 33 -17.66 -2.69 10.03
CA GLU A 33 -16.32 -3.28 10.15
C GLU A 33 -16.41 -4.82 10.30
N ALA A 34 -17.29 -5.30 11.18
CA ALA A 34 -17.49 -6.74 11.39
C ALA A 34 -17.99 -7.44 10.12
N SER A 35 -18.91 -6.83 9.37
CA SER A 35 -19.46 -7.39 8.13
C SER A 35 -18.40 -7.49 7.03
N LEU A 36 -17.52 -6.49 6.91
CA LEU A 36 -16.39 -6.54 5.98
C LEU A 36 -15.41 -7.66 6.37
N LEU A 37 -15.02 -7.72 7.64
CA LEU A 37 -14.09 -8.74 8.14
C LEU A 37 -14.65 -10.16 7.97
N GLU A 38 -15.96 -10.35 8.10
CA GLU A 38 -16.61 -11.63 7.83
C GLU A 38 -16.49 -12.03 6.35
N ARG A 39 -16.75 -11.10 5.43
CA ARG A 39 -16.62 -11.36 3.99
C ARG A 39 -15.18 -11.72 3.61
N VAL A 40 -14.20 -11.02 4.16
CA VAL A 40 -12.77 -11.33 3.95
C VAL A 40 -12.45 -12.72 4.49
N ARG A 41 -12.88 -13.04 5.73
CA ARG A 41 -12.65 -14.35 6.34
C ARG A 41 -13.26 -15.49 5.54
N ALA A 42 -14.52 -15.32 5.09
CA ALA A 42 -15.21 -16.29 4.27
C ALA A 42 -14.49 -16.52 2.93
N SER A 43 -13.99 -15.44 2.31
CA SER A 43 -13.24 -15.53 1.04
C SER A 43 -11.91 -16.27 1.20
N ILE A 44 -11.15 -15.97 2.26
CA ILE A 44 -9.91 -16.68 2.60
C ILE A 44 -10.18 -18.17 2.89
N GLY A 45 -11.29 -18.46 3.59
CA GLY A 45 -11.73 -19.83 3.87
C GLY A 45 -12.13 -20.59 2.61
N ALA A 46 -12.90 -19.97 1.72
CA ALA A 46 -13.28 -20.54 0.43
C ALA A 46 -12.06 -20.81 -0.47
N ALA A 47 -11.00 -20.02 -0.34
CA ALA A 47 -9.73 -20.22 -1.03
C ALA A 47 -8.82 -21.29 -0.38
N GLY A 48 -9.18 -21.85 0.78
CA GLY A 48 -8.39 -22.87 1.48
C GLY A 48 -7.12 -22.34 2.17
N LEU A 49 -6.93 -21.02 2.24
CA LEU A 49 -5.67 -20.41 2.66
C LEU A 49 -5.34 -20.61 4.16
N TRP A 50 -6.35 -20.85 5.00
CA TRP A 50 -6.12 -21.15 6.43
C TRP A 50 -5.32 -22.45 6.59
N ASP A 51 -5.71 -23.48 5.83
CA ASP A 51 -5.09 -24.80 5.88
C ASP A 51 -3.75 -24.79 5.13
N GLU A 52 -3.72 -24.19 3.93
CA GLU A 52 -2.50 -24.07 3.11
C GLU A 52 -1.37 -23.37 3.88
N LEU A 53 -1.67 -22.25 4.55
CA LEU A 53 -0.69 -21.48 5.31
C LEU A 53 -0.57 -21.96 6.77
N SER A 54 -1.35 -22.96 7.18
CA SER A 54 -1.40 -23.47 8.56
C SER A 54 -1.53 -22.36 9.60
N THR A 55 -2.47 -21.43 9.37
CA THR A 55 -2.67 -20.23 10.21
C THR A 55 -4.14 -19.99 10.53
N SER A 56 -4.39 -19.33 11.67
CA SER A 56 -5.73 -18.91 12.12
C SER A 56 -5.94 -17.39 12.07
N TRP A 57 -4.96 -16.65 11.54
CA TRP A 57 -4.98 -15.20 11.40
C TRP A 57 -4.15 -14.76 10.18
N VAL A 58 -4.49 -13.60 9.63
CA VAL A 58 -3.70 -12.93 8.60
C VAL A 58 -3.64 -11.42 8.89
N CYS A 59 -2.58 -10.78 8.40
CA CYS A 59 -2.47 -9.33 8.30
C CYS A 59 -2.41 -8.99 6.80
N LEU A 60 -3.27 -8.07 6.34
CA LEU A 60 -3.36 -7.70 4.94
C LEU A 60 -3.05 -6.21 4.79
N ASP A 61 -2.16 -5.88 3.85
CA ASP A 61 -1.92 -4.51 3.40
C ASP A 61 -2.81 -4.25 2.18
N CYS A 62 -3.70 -3.27 2.27
CA CYS A 62 -4.81 -3.09 1.34
C CYS A 62 -5.13 -1.61 1.12
N GLU A 63 -5.62 -1.31 -0.08
CA GLU A 63 -6.31 -0.06 -0.37
C GLU A 63 -7.82 -0.27 -0.21
N LEU A 64 -8.50 0.57 0.57
CA LEU A 64 -9.95 0.50 0.76
C LEU A 64 -10.64 1.59 -0.05
N MET A 65 -11.46 1.15 -1.00
CA MET A 65 -12.18 1.99 -1.96
C MET A 65 -13.69 2.03 -1.66
N PRO A 66 -14.43 3.07 -2.10
CA PRO A 66 -13.99 4.27 -2.80
C PRO A 66 -13.61 5.43 -1.87
N TRP A 67 -12.81 6.38 -2.38
CA TRP A 67 -12.46 7.63 -1.69
C TRP A 67 -13.67 8.56 -1.49
N SER A 68 -14.77 8.30 -2.22
CA SER A 68 -16.07 8.93 -2.02
C SER A 68 -17.22 7.97 -2.34
N VAL A 69 -18.29 8.01 -1.55
CA VAL A 69 -19.51 7.21 -1.72
C VAL A 69 -20.16 7.39 -3.12
N LYS A 70 -19.87 8.49 -3.83
CA LYS A 70 -20.39 8.80 -5.17
C LYS A 70 -19.71 8.04 -6.32
N ALA A 71 -18.58 7.36 -6.10
CA ALA A 71 -17.81 6.73 -7.17
C ALA A 71 -18.28 5.30 -7.55
N GLN A 72 -19.50 4.91 -7.20
CA GLN A 72 -19.98 3.53 -7.31
C GLN A 72 -20.12 3.03 -8.76
N ALA A 73 -20.45 3.91 -9.70
CA ALA A 73 -20.53 3.57 -11.14
C ALA A 73 -19.14 3.33 -11.76
N LEU A 74 -18.10 3.94 -11.20
CA LEU A 74 -16.72 3.79 -11.64
C LEU A 74 -16.15 2.40 -11.29
N LEU A 75 -16.69 1.73 -10.26
CA LEU A 75 -16.18 0.48 -9.65
C LEU A 75 -16.26 -0.77 -10.55
N ARG A 76 -17.25 -0.88 -11.45
CA ARG A 76 -17.45 -2.12 -12.24
C ARG A 76 -16.58 -2.18 -13.50
N GLU A 77 -16.30 -1.05 -14.14
CA GLU A 77 -15.55 -1.01 -15.39
C GLU A 77 -14.07 -0.63 -15.19
N GLN A 78 -13.74 0.21 -14.21
CA GLN A 78 -12.37 0.74 -14.05
C GLN A 78 -11.53 0.01 -13.00
N TYR A 79 -12.13 -0.63 -11.99
CA TYR A 79 -11.39 -1.20 -10.85
C TYR A 79 -11.11 -2.70 -10.95
N ALA A 80 -11.69 -3.39 -11.95
CA ALA A 80 -11.27 -4.75 -12.29
C ALA A 80 -9.78 -4.79 -12.70
N ALA A 81 -9.25 -3.69 -13.24
CA ALA A 81 -7.84 -3.54 -13.60
C ALA A 81 -6.90 -3.45 -12.39
N VAL A 82 -7.40 -3.21 -11.17
CA VAL A 82 -6.58 -3.02 -9.96
C VAL A 82 -5.99 -4.36 -9.48
N GLY A 83 -6.49 -5.49 -9.99
CA GLY A 83 -5.93 -6.82 -9.77
C GLY A 83 -4.82 -7.23 -10.76
N SER A 84 -4.54 -6.42 -11.78
CA SER A 84 -3.59 -6.77 -12.84
C SER A 84 -2.15 -6.53 -12.38
N SER A 85 -1.53 -7.55 -11.77
CA SER A 85 -0.08 -7.58 -11.61
C SER A 85 0.58 -8.14 -12.87
N ALA A 86 1.37 -7.34 -13.56
CA ALA A 86 2.17 -7.78 -14.70
C ALA A 86 3.65 -7.87 -14.28
N ARG A 87 4.32 -8.97 -14.67
CA ARG A 87 5.78 -9.04 -14.58
C ARG A 87 6.36 -8.33 -15.80
N VAL A 88 7.25 -7.37 -15.55
CA VAL A 88 7.95 -6.63 -16.62
C VAL A 88 9.42 -7.04 -16.62
N ALA A 89 9.90 -7.57 -17.73
CA ALA A 89 11.30 -7.89 -17.92
C ALA A 89 12.02 -6.64 -18.45
N LEU A 90 12.72 -5.90 -17.58
CA LEU A 90 13.37 -4.64 -17.94
C LEU A 90 14.50 -4.76 -18.98
N ALA A 91 15.00 -5.98 -19.25
CA ALA A 91 16.00 -6.25 -20.27
C ALA A 91 15.39 -6.57 -21.65
N ASP A 92 14.06 -6.65 -21.75
CA ASP A 92 13.32 -6.90 -22.97
C ASP A 92 12.49 -5.66 -23.33
N GLN A 93 12.87 -5.00 -24.42
CA GLN A 93 12.20 -3.77 -24.87
C GLN A 93 10.71 -4.00 -25.16
N SER A 94 10.35 -5.17 -25.72
CA SER A 94 8.95 -5.49 -26.02
C SER A 94 8.10 -5.62 -24.75
N SER A 95 8.68 -6.16 -23.68
CA SER A 95 8.03 -6.23 -22.37
C SER A 95 7.87 -4.83 -21.75
N VAL A 96 8.83 -3.95 -21.93
CA VAL A 96 8.76 -2.55 -21.47
C VAL A 96 7.69 -1.78 -22.24
N ASP A 97 7.64 -1.91 -23.57
CA ASP A 97 6.67 -1.24 -24.43
C ASP A 97 5.24 -1.67 -24.08
N ALA A 98 5.01 -2.98 -23.87
CA ALA A 98 3.71 -3.50 -23.43
C ALA A 98 3.28 -2.94 -22.06
N ALA A 99 4.23 -2.74 -21.14
CA ALA A 99 3.95 -2.15 -19.83
C ALA A 99 3.61 -0.66 -19.93
N ILE A 100 4.29 0.07 -20.81
CA ILE A 100 4.00 1.49 -21.11
C ILE A 100 2.59 1.60 -21.71
N GLU A 101 2.28 0.81 -22.73
CA GLU A 101 0.98 0.84 -23.39
C GLU A 101 -0.16 0.49 -22.41
N TRP A 102 0.06 -0.49 -21.53
CA TRP A 102 -0.87 -0.81 -20.45
C TRP A 102 -1.08 0.37 -19.49
N TRP A 103 0.00 1.04 -19.07
CA TRP A 103 -0.08 2.19 -18.17
C TRP A 103 -0.77 3.37 -18.82
N GLU A 104 -0.51 3.65 -20.10
CA GLU A 104 -1.17 4.71 -20.86
C GLU A 104 -2.68 4.46 -20.97
N ARG A 105 -3.08 3.21 -21.26
CA ARG A 105 -4.50 2.82 -21.27
C ARG A 105 -5.13 3.03 -19.89
N LEU A 106 -4.52 2.52 -18.82
CA LEU A 106 -5.03 2.69 -17.44
C LEU A 106 -5.18 4.16 -17.05
N ALA A 107 -4.16 4.98 -17.32
CA ALA A 107 -4.17 6.39 -16.98
C ALA A 107 -5.21 7.18 -17.80
N SER A 108 -5.36 6.86 -19.09
CA SER A 108 -6.37 7.48 -19.95
C SER A 108 -7.80 7.08 -19.60
N SER A 109 -8.00 5.89 -19.02
CA SER A 109 -9.29 5.43 -18.53
C SER A 109 -9.62 5.92 -17.11
N GLY A 110 -8.91 6.93 -16.59
CA GLY A 110 -9.17 7.53 -15.29
C GLY A 110 -8.45 6.89 -14.10
N GLY A 111 -7.59 5.90 -14.32
CA GLY A 111 -6.75 5.32 -13.26
C GLY A 111 -5.71 6.33 -12.75
N GLU A 112 -5.38 6.27 -11.46
CA GLU A 112 -4.34 7.12 -10.86
C GLU A 112 -2.96 6.88 -11.53
N GLY A 113 -2.66 5.64 -11.88
CA GLY A 113 -1.37 5.20 -12.41
C GLY A 113 -0.98 3.84 -11.85
N MET A 114 0.32 3.60 -11.67
CA MET A 114 0.85 2.32 -11.21
C MET A 114 1.84 2.45 -10.05
N VAL A 115 2.03 1.34 -9.35
CA VAL A 115 3.12 1.16 -8.38
C VAL A 115 4.05 0.09 -8.91
N VAL A 116 5.27 0.48 -9.26
CA VAL A 116 6.33 -0.42 -9.73
C VAL A 116 7.06 -0.99 -8.51
N LYS A 117 7.13 -2.31 -8.39
CA LYS A 117 7.78 -3.02 -7.29
C LYS A 117 8.88 -3.93 -7.84
N PRO A 118 10.02 -4.10 -7.14
CA PRO A 118 10.93 -5.19 -7.44
C PRO A 118 10.21 -6.54 -7.32
N ARG A 119 10.67 -7.55 -8.07
CA ARG A 119 10.09 -8.91 -7.99
C ARG A 119 10.24 -9.51 -6.59
N GLU A 120 11.41 -9.34 -5.99
CA GLU A 120 11.67 -9.77 -4.62
C GLU A 120 11.27 -8.68 -3.63
N PHE A 121 10.55 -9.06 -2.57
CA PHE A 121 9.96 -8.11 -1.61
C PHE A 121 11.01 -7.23 -0.91
N ILE A 122 12.16 -7.83 -0.56
CA ILE A 122 13.32 -7.13 0.01
C ILE A 122 14.47 -7.29 -0.97
N THR A 123 14.85 -6.20 -1.64
CA THR A 123 15.92 -6.19 -2.64
C THR A 123 17.05 -5.25 -2.21
N ARG A 124 18.30 -5.67 -2.41
CA ARG A 124 19.51 -4.86 -2.20
C ARG A 124 20.40 -4.91 -3.43
N ASP A 125 21.08 -3.82 -3.72
CA ASP A 125 22.13 -3.74 -4.73
C ASP A 125 23.49 -3.41 -4.07
N ARG A 126 24.52 -3.15 -4.89
CA ARG A 126 25.86 -2.79 -4.40
C ARG A 126 25.90 -1.48 -3.61
N ARG A 127 24.86 -0.63 -3.73
CA ARG A 127 24.75 0.69 -3.09
C ARG A 127 23.86 0.66 -1.85
N GLY A 128 23.11 -0.42 -1.62
CA GLY A 128 22.32 -0.63 -0.41
C GLY A 128 20.91 -1.15 -0.70
N PRO A 129 19.93 -0.91 0.21
CA PRO A 129 18.55 -1.32 -0.01
C PRO A 129 17.91 -0.54 -1.16
N LEU A 130 17.22 -1.27 -2.03
CA LEU A 130 16.42 -0.69 -3.11
C LEU A 130 15.08 -0.19 -2.55
N GLN A 131 14.48 0.81 -3.20
CA GLN A 131 13.12 1.23 -2.88
C GLN A 131 12.15 0.05 -3.06
N PRO A 132 11.29 -0.25 -2.07
CA PRO A 132 10.35 -1.38 -2.15
C PRO A 132 9.25 -1.14 -3.19
N ALA A 133 8.97 0.14 -3.50
CA ALA A 133 7.97 0.55 -4.44
C ALA A 133 8.27 1.94 -5.01
N ALA A 134 7.89 2.19 -6.26
CA ALA A 134 7.92 3.49 -6.89
C ALA A 134 6.56 3.79 -7.53
N LYS A 135 5.95 4.91 -7.16
CA LYS A 135 4.69 5.35 -7.77
C LYS A 135 4.94 6.07 -9.10
N CYS A 136 4.17 5.73 -10.13
CA CYS A 136 4.15 6.38 -11.43
C CYS A 136 2.71 6.77 -11.78
N ARG A 137 2.39 8.04 -11.57
CA ARG A 137 1.02 8.59 -11.68
C ARG A 137 0.75 9.13 -13.07
N GLY A 138 -0.47 8.90 -13.57
CA GLY A 138 -0.97 9.35 -14.85
C GLY A 138 -1.05 10.88 -14.96
N PRO A 139 -0.98 11.43 -16.18
CA PRO A 139 -0.91 12.86 -16.38
C PRO A 139 -2.15 13.62 -15.92
N GLU A 140 -3.34 13.02 -16.05
CA GLU A 140 -4.60 13.66 -15.65
C GLU A 140 -4.76 13.66 -14.12
N TYR A 141 -4.37 12.56 -13.44
CA TYR A 141 -4.30 12.54 -11.98
C TYR A 141 -3.31 13.59 -11.44
N LEU A 142 -2.15 13.75 -12.10
CA LEU A 142 -1.16 14.77 -11.70
C LEU A 142 -1.69 16.21 -11.80
N ARG A 143 -2.71 16.50 -12.63
CA ARG A 143 -3.37 17.82 -12.64
C ARG A 143 -4.05 18.12 -11.31
N MET A 144 -4.63 17.10 -10.66
CA MET A 144 -5.27 17.26 -9.35
C MET A 144 -4.24 17.56 -8.25
N ILE A 145 -3.00 17.08 -8.42
CA ILE A 145 -1.92 17.23 -7.43
C ILE A 145 -1.11 18.51 -7.64
N TYR A 146 -0.77 18.83 -8.89
CA TYR A 146 0.12 19.93 -9.24
C TYR A 146 -0.59 21.15 -9.85
N GLY A 147 -1.90 21.05 -10.06
CA GLY A 147 -2.72 22.09 -10.68
C GLY A 147 -2.91 21.88 -12.20
N PRO A 148 -3.92 22.52 -12.80
CA PRO A 148 -4.30 22.30 -14.21
C PRO A 148 -3.20 22.68 -15.21
N GLU A 149 -2.34 23.64 -14.85
CA GLU A 149 -1.29 24.23 -15.68
C GLU A 149 0.10 23.62 -15.45
N TYR A 150 0.21 22.49 -14.73
CA TYR A 150 1.52 21.92 -14.36
C TYR A 150 2.41 21.55 -15.56
N LYS A 151 1.81 21.38 -16.74
CA LYS A 151 2.51 21.08 -17.99
C LYS A 151 3.04 22.31 -18.72
N ALA A 152 2.70 23.53 -18.29
CA ALA A 152 3.30 24.75 -18.85
C ALA A 152 4.83 24.69 -18.69
N PRO A 153 5.64 25.06 -19.71
CA PRO A 153 7.10 24.89 -19.69
C PRO A 153 7.76 25.39 -18.40
N GLU A 154 7.38 26.59 -17.95
CA GLU A 154 7.88 27.25 -16.74
C GLU A 154 7.55 26.46 -15.45
N ASN A 155 6.41 25.76 -15.41
CA ASN A 155 6.03 24.91 -14.29
C ASN A 155 6.74 23.56 -14.37
N LEU A 156 6.80 22.97 -15.55
CA LEU A 156 7.32 21.62 -15.76
C LEU A 156 8.82 21.55 -15.46
N ASP A 157 9.59 22.55 -15.87
CA ASP A 157 11.04 22.59 -15.62
C ASP A 157 11.34 22.69 -14.12
N ARG A 158 10.58 23.50 -13.38
CA ARG A 158 10.67 23.57 -11.91
C ARG A 158 10.25 22.25 -11.24
N LEU A 159 9.25 21.55 -11.78
CA LEU A 159 8.79 20.26 -11.24
C LEU A 159 9.78 19.12 -11.52
N ARG A 160 10.52 19.19 -12.63
CA ARG A 160 11.59 18.22 -12.95
C ARG A 160 12.75 18.30 -11.95
N SER A 161 13.08 19.50 -11.45
CA SER A 161 14.15 19.71 -10.47
C SER A 161 13.77 19.39 -9.01
N ARG A 162 12.71 18.61 -8.77
CA ARG A 162 12.23 18.30 -7.40
C ARG A 162 13.17 17.37 -6.63
N GLY A 163 13.39 17.67 -5.35
CA GLY A 163 14.20 16.84 -4.46
C GLY A 163 13.45 15.58 -4.01
N LEU A 164 13.94 14.40 -4.42
CA LEU A 164 13.35 13.10 -4.01
C LEU A 164 14.13 12.41 -2.88
N THR A 165 15.34 12.88 -2.55
CA THR A 165 16.27 12.22 -1.63
C THR A 165 15.66 12.01 -0.25
N HIS A 166 15.04 13.04 0.33
CA HIS A 166 14.46 12.96 1.66
C HIS A 166 13.30 11.95 1.72
N LYS A 167 12.35 12.02 0.77
CA LYS A 167 11.21 11.09 0.70
C LYS A 167 11.65 9.64 0.46
N ARG A 168 12.66 9.43 -0.37
CA ARG A 168 13.27 8.10 -0.60
C ARG A 168 13.94 7.54 0.66
N SER A 169 14.63 8.39 1.42
CA SER A 169 15.24 8.00 2.70
C SER A 169 14.19 7.64 3.75
N LEU A 170 13.14 8.47 3.89
CA LEU A 170 11.99 8.19 4.75
C LEU A 170 11.35 6.85 4.43
N ALA A 171 11.00 6.62 3.16
CA ALA A 171 10.36 5.38 2.71
C ALA A 171 11.18 4.12 3.05
N LEU A 172 12.51 4.17 2.92
CA LEU A 172 13.38 3.04 3.29
C LEU A 172 13.43 2.81 4.81
N ARG A 173 13.51 3.88 5.61
CA ARG A 173 13.51 3.80 7.08
C ARG A 173 12.17 3.25 7.60
N GLU A 174 11.06 3.76 7.09
CA GLU A 174 9.71 3.28 7.41
C GLU A 174 9.52 1.82 7.02
N PHE A 175 9.93 1.43 5.80
CA PHE A 175 9.84 0.05 5.33
C PHE A 175 10.65 -0.92 6.21
N ALA A 176 11.86 -0.52 6.61
CA ALA A 176 12.70 -1.32 7.50
C ALA A 176 12.04 -1.51 8.88
N LEU A 177 11.52 -0.44 9.48
CA LEU A 177 10.81 -0.51 10.76
C LEU A 177 9.52 -1.32 10.66
N GLY A 178 8.75 -1.16 9.58
CA GLY A 178 7.54 -1.93 9.33
C GLY A 178 7.82 -3.43 9.25
N THR A 179 8.82 -3.81 8.45
CA THR A 179 9.24 -5.22 8.29
C THR A 179 9.73 -5.79 9.62
N GLU A 180 10.61 -5.07 10.33
CA GLU A 180 11.12 -5.50 11.64
C GLU A 180 9.97 -5.68 12.66
N SER A 181 8.97 -4.80 12.65
CA SER A 181 7.81 -4.92 13.55
C SER A 181 7.02 -6.22 13.29
N LEU A 182 6.83 -6.59 12.03
CA LEU A 182 6.16 -7.82 11.63
C LEU A 182 6.98 -9.05 12.02
N GLU A 183 8.29 -9.04 11.76
CA GLU A 183 9.18 -10.14 12.13
C GLU A 183 9.18 -10.38 13.65
N ARG A 184 9.33 -9.33 14.45
CA ARG A 184 9.28 -9.41 15.92
C ARG A 184 7.95 -9.93 16.41
N PHE A 185 6.86 -9.47 15.81
CA PHE A 185 5.53 -9.94 16.15
C PHE A 185 5.41 -11.44 15.86
N VAL A 186 5.83 -11.90 14.67
CA VAL A 186 5.80 -13.32 14.27
C VAL A 186 6.67 -14.19 15.18
N ARG A 187 7.86 -13.72 15.59
CA ARG A 187 8.75 -14.38 16.55
C ARG A 187 8.25 -14.37 18.00
N ARG A 188 7.07 -13.79 18.27
CA ARG A 188 6.45 -13.67 19.60
C ARG A 188 7.30 -12.87 20.60
N GLU A 189 8.03 -11.86 20.13
CA GLU A 189 8.70 -10.92 21.02
C GLU A 189 7.70 -10.12 21.88
N PRO A 190 8.12 -9.59 23.03
CA PRO A 190 7.27 -8.74 23.86
C PRO A 190 6.71 -7.54 23.08
N LEU A 191 5.44 -7.19 23.32
CA LEU A 191 4.74 -6.14 22.55
C LEU A 191 5.50 -4.80 22.51
N ARG A 192 6.23 -4.45 23.58
CA ARG A 192 7.10 -3.25 23.60
C ARG A 192 8.14 -3.22 22.47
N ARG A 193 8.68 -4.38 22.08
CA ARG A 193 9.68 -4.53 21.01
C ARG A 193 9.06 -4.43 19.62
N VAL A 194 7.79 -4.81 19.49
CA VAL A 194 7.02 -4.58 18.26
C VAL A 194 6.65 -3.10 18.16
N HIS A 195 6.13 -2.53 19.25
CA HIS A 195 5.68 -1.15 19.31
C HIS A 195 6.79 -0.11 19.14
N GLU A 196 8.03 -0.37 19.58
CA GLU A 196 9.14 0.57 19.29
C GLU A 196 9.32 0.79 17.77
N CYS A 197 9.15 -0.25 16.96
CA CYS A 197 9.23 -0.14 15.51
C CYS A 197 8.01 0.57 14.93
N VAL A 198 6.80 0.19 15.36
CA VAL A 198 5.53 0.80 14.91
C VAL A 198 5.48 2.29 15.23
N PHE A 199 5.87 2.68 16.45
CA PHE A 199 5.93 4.09 16.85
C PHE A 199 7.06 4.84 16.15
N GLY A 200 8.16 4.16 15.81
CA GLY A 200 9.18 4.72 14.94
C GLY A 200 8.63 5.13 13.57
N VAL A 201 7.79 4.29 12.94
CA VAL A 201 7.12 4.66 11.67
C VAL A 201 6.24 5.90 11.84
N LEU A 202 5.42 5.96 12.90
CA LEU A 202 4.57 7.13 13.16
C LEU A 202 5.39 8.41 13.42
N ALA A 203 6.54 8.29 14.07
CA ALA A 203 7.44 9.42 14.29
C ALA A 203 8.04 9.94 12.96
N LEU A 204 8.45 9.04 12.07
CA LEU A 204 8.99 9.40 10.75
C LEU A 204 7.95 10.07 9.85
N GLU A 205 6.70 9.63 9.91
CA GLU A 205 5.58 10.26 9.17
C GLU A 205 5.29 11.70 9.60
N SER A 206 5.81 12.13 10.75
CA SER A 206 5.72 13.52 11.22
C SER A 206 6.86 14.41 10.67
N GLU A 207 7.89 13.84 10.04
CA GLU A 207 8.94 14.61 9.36
C GLU A 207 8.33 15.37 8.15
N PRO A 208 8.53 16.70 8.03
CA PRO A 208 8.00 17.46 6.90
C PRO A 208 8.54 16.97 5.56
N ALA A 209 7.64 16.58 4.66
CA ALA A 209 7.96 16.23 3.28
C ALA A 209 7.00 16.95 2.33
N ASP A 210 7.41 17.10 1.06
CA ASP A 210 6.54 17.65 0.03
C ASP A 210 5.28 16.76 -0.11
N PRO A 211 4.07 17.25 0.21
CA PRO A 211 2.84 16.45 0.22
C PRO A 211 2.42 16.00 -1.17
N ARG A 212 3.03 16.54 -2.23
CA ARG A 212 2.75 16.18 -3.62
C ARG A 212 3.48 14.90 -4.06
N LEU A 213 4.45 14.42 -3.26
CA LEU A 213 5.32 13.27 -3.57
C LEU A 213 4.74 11.92 -3.18
#